data_AF-D9PFM7-F1
#
_entry.id   AF-D9PFM7-F1
#
_cell.length_a   1.000
_cell.length_b   1.000
_cell.length_c   1.000
_cell.angle_alpha   90.00
_cell.angle_beta   90.00
_cell.angle_gamma   90.00
#
_symmetry.space_group_name_H-M   'P 1'
#
loop_
_entity.id
_entity.type
_entity.pdbx_description
1 polymer ?
#
loop_
_entity_poly.entity_id
_entity_poly.type
_entity_poly.pdbx_seq_one_letter_code
_entity_poly.pdbx_strand_id
1 'polypeptide(L)'
;MEIILLGIYSFFVWLIFIKFKWLPWNTTSQVTVAIIPIVALTVLILVLNVVAPSSADVRVFKYTVPIVSQVRGRVIEVPVEEGNRLVKKGDVLFRVDPTQYQLTVNSLKAQRGRRRGRQSATARAIEVGHRCDGGAAHTHRPRAQTRAAEP
;
A
#
# COMPACT_ATOMS: atom_id res chain seq x y z
N MET A 1 -33.84 34.60 12.50
CA MET A 1 -32.78 35.18 11.63
C MET A 1 -33.38 36.12 10.57
N GLU A 2 -34.62 35.85 10.18
CA GLU A 2 -35.42 36.46 9.12
C GLU A 2 -35.88 37.88 9.50
N ILE A 3 -36.19 38.10 10.79
CA ILE A 3 -36.62 39.42 11.31
C ILE A 3 -35.49 40.46 11.22
N ILE A 4 -34.24 40.04 11.47
CA ILE A 4 -33.07 40.91 11.38
C ILE A 4 -32.80 41.30 9.92
N LEU A 5 -32.99 40.36 8.98
CA LEU A 5 -32.82 40.58 7.55
C LEU A 5 -33.93 41.47 6.97
N LEU A 6 -35.19 41.28 7.39
CA LEU A 6 -36.29 42.18 7.04
C LEU A 6 -36.10 43.59 7.65
N GLY A 7 -35.60 43.66 8.89
CA GLY A 7 -35.30 44.91 9.57
C GLY A 7 -34.23 45.72 8.85
N ILE A 8 -33.09 45.10 8.47
CA ILE A 8 -32.02 45.78 7.75
C ILE A 8 -32.49 46.24 6.36
N TYR A 9 -33.27 45.40 5.67
CA TYR A 9 -33.81 45.73 4.34
C TYR A 9 -34.76 46.94 4.40
N SER A 10 -35.70 46.93 5.35
CA SER A 10 -36.62 48.04 5.57
C SER A 10 -35.88 49.32 5.96
N PHE A 11 -34.83 49.23 6.78
CA PHE A 11 -33.99 50.37 7.14
C PHE A 11 -33.24 50.97 5.94
N PHE A 12 -32.69 50.14 5.06
CA PHE A 12 -32.01 50.62 3.85
C PHE A 12 -32.98 51.24 2.84
N VAL A 13 -34.16 50.65 2.64
CA VAL A 13 -35.23 51.25 1.81
C VAL A 13 -35.65 52.58 2.42
N TRP A 14 -35.93 52.64 3.71
CA TRP A 14 -36.27 53.87 4.41
C TRP A 14 -35.16 54.94 4.27
N LEU A 15 -33.89 54.58 4.41
CA LEU A 15 -32.76 55.51 4.29
C LEU A 15 -32.62 56.08 2.86
N ILE A 16 -32.72 55.21 1.84
CA ILE A 16 -32.62 55.60 0.42
C ILE A 16 -33.77 56.53 0.00
N PHE A 17 -34.98 56.24 0.48
CA PHE A 17 -36.17 56.99 0.07
C PHE A 17 -36.46 58.24 0.91
N ILE A 18 -36.24 58.21 2.23
CA ILE A 18 -36.57 59.33 3.13
C ILE A 18 -35.37 60.24 3.39
N LYS A 19 -34.17 59.70 3.63
CA LYS A 19 -33.01 60.52 4.01
C LYS A 19 -32.29 61.10 2.78
N PHE A 20 -32.14 60.30 1.73
CA PHE A 20 -31.41 60.69 0.52
C PHE A 20 -32.27 61.35 -0.56
N LYS A 21 -33.62 61.28 -0.48
CA LYS A 21 -34.60 61.89 -1.41
C LYS A 21 -34.24 61.79 -2.91
N TRP A 22 -33.55 60.72 -3.32
CA TRP A 22 -33.01 60.61 -4.68
C TRP A 22 -34.10 60.28 -5.72
N LEU A 23 -35.25 59.77 -5.27
CA LEU A 23 -36.37 59.38 -6.13
C LEU A 23 -37.71 59.68 -5.44
N PRO A 24 -38.71 60.27 -6.12
CA PRO A 24 -40.03 60.51 -5.54
C PRO A 24 -40.65 59.17 -5.12
N TRP A 25 -41.33 59.16 -3.96
CA TRP A 25 -42.10 58.00 -3.50
C TRP A 25 -43.35 57.84 -4.37
N ASN A 26 -43.14 57.31 -5.57
CA ASN A 26 -44.14 57.09 -6.60
C ASN A 26 -44.32 55.57 -6.82
N THR A 27 -45.45 55.16 -7.38
CA THR A 27 -45.77 53.74 -7.63
C THR A 27 -44.64 53.02 -8.38
N THR A 28 -43.98 53.69 -9.31
CA THR A 28 -42.82 53.17 -10.06
C THR A 28 -41.67 52.75 -9.15
N SER A 29 -41.33 53.54 -8.14
CA SER A 29 -40.20 53.26 -7.25
C SER A 29 -40.49 52.06 -6.33
N GLN A 30 -41.73 51.93 -5.86
CA GLN A 30 -42.18 50.79 -5.07
C GLN A 30 -42.11 49.49 -5.88
N VAL A 31 -42.52 49.55 -7.15
CA VAL A 31 -42.49 48.41 -8.09
C VAL A 31 -41.03 48.00 -8.38
N THR A 32 -40.12 48.96 -8.60
CA THR A 32 -38.71 48.68 -8.85
C THR A 32 -38.02 47.97 -7.68
N VAL A 33 -38.29 48.39 -6.44
CA VAL A 33 -37.71 47.77 -5.23
C VAL A 33 -38.19 46.33 -5.04
N ALA A 34 -39.41 46.00 -5.44
CA ALA A 34 -39.93 44.64 -5.37
C ALA A 34 -39.41 43.74 -6.51
N ILE A 35 -39.29 44.29 -7.73
CA ILE A 35 -38.93 43.50 -8.93
C ILE A 35 -37.44 43.17 -8.98
N ILE A 36 -36.55 44.12 -8.63
CA ILE A 36 -35.09 43.91 -8.68
C ILE A 36 -34.64 42.64 -7.94
N PRO A 37 -35.02 42.38 -6.68
CA PRO A 37 -34.56 41.19 -5.97
C PRO A 37 -35.12 39.90 -6.59
N ILE A 38 -36.34 39.90 -7.09
CA ILE A 38 -36.97 38.73 -7.75
C ILE A 38 -36.23 38.39 -9.06
N VAL A 39 -35.94 39.42 -9.86
CA VAL A 39 -35.19 39.26 -11.13
C VAL A 39 -33.75 38.86 -10.86
N ALA A 40 -33.10 39.44 -9.85
CA ALA A 40 -31.74 39.07 -9.47
C ALA A 40 -31.66 37.61 -8.99
N LEU A 41 -32.64 37.16 -8.18
CA LEU A 41 -32.68 35.79 -7.69
C LEU A 41 -32.93 34.78 -8.83
N THR A 42 -33.84 35.10 -9.76
CA THR A 42 -34.12 34.24 -10.93
C THR A 42 -32.92 34.14 -11.87
N VAL A 43 -32.25 35.26 -12.17
CA VAL A 43 -31.01 35.24 -12.97
C VAL A 43 -29.90 34.47 -12.26
N LEU A 44 -29.72 34.65 -10.96
CA LEU A 44 -28.72 33.92 -10.17
C LEU A 44 -28.95 32.41 -10.22
N ILE A 45 -30.20 31.96 -10.04
CA ILE A 45 -30.56 30.53 -10.12
C ILE A 45 -30.30 29.99 -11.53
N LEU A 46 -30.63 30.76 -12.57
CA LEU A 46 -30.43 30.36 -13.97
C LEU A 46 -28.94 30.26 -14.30
N VAL A 47 -28.13 31.23 -13.86
CA VAL A 47 -26.66 31.19 -13.99
C VAL A 47 -26.12 29.96 -13.26
N LEU A 48 -26.47 29.75 -11.98
CA LEU A 48 -26.03 28.58 -11.21
C LEU A 48 -26.38 27.26 -11.90
N ASN A 49 -27.57 27.15 -12.48
CA ASN A 49 -27.98 25.98 -13.24
C ASN A 49 -27.10 25.75 -14.50
N VAL A 50 -26.71 26.83 -15.18
CA VAL A 50 -25.84 26.79 -16.37
C VAL A 50 -24.38 26.46 -16.02
N VAL A 51 -23.81 27.07 -14.96
CA VAL A 51 -22.38 26.86 -14.62
C VAL A 51 -22.13 25.60 -13.79
N ALA A 52 -23.11 25.19 -12.98
CA ALA A 52 -23.03 24.01 -12.14
C ALA A 52 -24.31 23.18 -12.32
N PRO A 53 -24.41 22.36 -13.40
CA PRO A 53 -25.48 21.40 -13.51
C PRO A 53 -25.47 20.53 -12.26
N SER A 54 -26.56 20.57 -11.50
CA SER A 54 -26.70 19.83 -10.26
C SER A 54 -26.76 18.33 -10.59
N SER A 55 -25.59 17.73 -10.72
CA SER A 55 -25.43 16.30 -10.96
C SER A 55 -25.45 15.61 -9.60
N ALA A 56 -26.56 14.96 -9.30
CA ALA A 56 -26.69 14.09 -8.13
C ALA A 56 -25.82 12.81 -8.23
N ASP A 57 -25.24 12.53 -9.39
CA ASP A 57 -24.36 11.38 -9.62
C ASP A 57 -22.90 11.76 -9.36
N VAL A 58 -22.51 11.83 -8.08
CA VAL A 58 -21.10 11.85 -7.69
C VAL A 58 -20.57 10.43 -7.76
N ARG A 59 -20.03 10.05 -8.93
CA ARG A 59 -19.30 8.78 -9.07
C ARG A 59 -17.96 8.88 -8.36
N VAL A 60 -17.91 8.37 -7.13
CA VAL A 60 -16.66 8.19 -6.40
C VAL A 60 -15.95 6.95 -6.95
N PHE A 61 -14.99 7.16 -7.85
CA PHE A 61 -14.09 6.10 -8.29
C PHE A 61 -13.12 5.76 -7.15
N LYS A 62 -13.34 4.61 -6.50
CA LYS A 62 -12.38 4.06 -5.53
C LYS A 62 -11.40 3.14 -6.25
N TYR A 63 -10.12 3.47 -6.22
CA TYR A 63 -9.07 2.58 -6.69
C TYR A 63 -8.90 1.42 -5.70
N THR A 64 -9.33 0.22 -6.10
CA THR A 64 -9.15 -1.01 -5.34
C THR A 64 -8.01 -1.81 -5.96
N VAL A 65 -6.95 -2.07 -5.18
CA VAL A 65 -5.88 -2.99 -5.57
C VAL A 65 -6.12 -4.32 -4.86
N PRO A 66 -6.38 -5.42 -5.57
CA PRO A 66 -6.52 -6.73 -4.95
C PRO A 66 -5.15 -7.20 -4.42
N ILE A 67 -5.11 -7.61 -3.16
CA ILE A 67 -3.90 -8.15 -2.54
C ILE A 67 -4.03 -9.68 -2.47
N VAL A 68 -3.09 -10.39 -3.08
CA VAL A 68 -3.05 -11.86 -3.13
C VAL A 68 -1.76 -12.38 -2.51
N SER A 69 -1.81 -13.53 -1.84
CA SER A 69 -0.59 -14.19 -1.39
C SER A 69 0.15 -14.84 -2.53
N GLN A 70 1.48 -14.76 -2.49
CA GLN A 70 2.35 -15.50 -3.40
C GLN A 70 2.32 -17.01 -3.15
N VAL A 71 1.97 -17.42 -1.93
CA VAL A 71 1.90 -18.82 -1.50
C VAL A 71 0.46 -19.28 -1.34
N ARG A 72 0.20 -20.54 -1.71
CA ARG A 72 -1.10 -21.20 -1.54
C ARG A 72 -1.15 -21.85 -0.15
N GLY A 73 -2.24 -21.67 0.59
CA GLY A 73 -2.41 -22.31 1.89
C GLY A 73 -3.68 -21.87 2.58
N ARG A 74 -4.04 -22.54 3.67
CA ARG A 74 -5.21 -22.19 4.48
C ARG A 74 -4.91 -20.89 5.24
N VAL A 75 -5.82 -19.92 5.17
CA VAL A 75 -5.73 -18.69 5.96
C VAL A 75 -6.17 -19.02 7.39
N ILE A 76 -5.32 -18.71 8.37
CA ILE A 76 -5.55 -19.01 9.80
C ILE A 76 -6.09 -17.81 10.58
N GLU A 77 -5.71 -16.60 10.17
CA GLU A 77 -6.03 -15.37 10.88
C GLU A 77 -6.10 -14.24 9.85
N VAL A 78 -7.21 -13.51 9.85
CA VAL A 78 -7.38 -12.27 9.08
C VAL A 78 -7.51 -11.16 10.11
N PRO A 79 -6.44 -10.54 10.60
CA PRO A 79 -6.56 -9.51 11.66
C PRO A 79 -7.28 -8.22 11.20
N VAL A 80 -7.63 -8.13 9.91
CA VAL A 80 -8.40 -7.03 9.32
C VAL A 80 -9.75 -7.59 8.83
N GLU A 81 -10.56 -8.10 9.76
CA GLU A 81 -11.82 -8.77 9.40
C GLU A 81 -12.83 -7.77 8.84
N GLU A 82 -12.92 -6.54 9.38
CA GLU A 82 -14.04 -5.66 9.04
C GLU A 82 -13.67 -4.17 9.12
N GLY A 83 -13.74 -3.48 7.98
CA GLY A 83 -13.82 -2.02 7.93
C GLY A 83 -12.66 -1.29 7.25
N ASN A 84 -12.95 -0.06 6.82
CA ASN A 84 -12.05 0.91 6.20
C ASN A 84 -10.98 1.42 7.20
N ARG A 85 -10.23 0.50 7.81
CA ARG A 85 -9.15 0.80 8.73
C ARG A 85 -7.93 1.26 7.93
N LEU A 86 -7.33 2.36 8.35
CA LEU A 86 -6.02 2.77 7.81
C LEU A 86 -4.99 1.70 8.17
N VAL A 87 -4.53 0.98 7.15
CA VAL A 87 -3.38 0.06 7.23
C VAL A 87 -2.13 0.80 6.76
N LYS A 88 -1.03 0.63 7.48
CA LYS A 88 0.28 1.14 7.07
C LYS A 88 0.97 0.11 6.18
N LYS A 89 1.95 0.58 5.42
CA LYS A 89 2.81 -0.31 4.63
C LYS A 89 3.55 -1.25 5.59
N GLY A 90 3.38 -2.56 5.39
CA GLY A 90 4.00 -3.60 6.20
C GLY A 90 3.08 -4.24 7.25
N ASP A 91 1.84 -3.75 7.40
CA ASP A 91 0.89 -4.39 8.30
C ASP A 91 0.46 -5.77 7.77
N VAL A 92 0.26 -6.71 8.69
CA VAL A 92 -0.18 -8.06 8.37
C VAL A 92 -1.66 -8.03 8.04
N LEU A 93 -2.00 -8.35 6.79
CA LEU A 93 -3.40 -8.36 6.33
C LEU A 93 -4.06 -9.72 6.52
N PHE A 94 -3.32 -10.80 6.34
CA PHE A 94 -3.78 -12.16 6.56
C PHE A 94 -2.58 -13.09 6.76
N ARG A 95 -2.76 -14.13 7.58
CA ARG A 95 -1.71 -15.12 7.89
C ARG A 95 -2.11 -16.47 7.29
N VAL A 96 -1.17 -17.07 6.57
CA VAL A 96 -1.31 -18.40 5.97
C VAL A 96 -0.65 -19.42 6.90
N ASP A 97 -1.26 -20.60 7.03
CA ASP A 97 -0.70 -21.72 7.80
C ASP A 97 0.70 -22.11 7.29
N PRO A 98 1.76 -21.95 8.11
CA PRO A 98 3.13 -22.22 7.69
C PRO A 98 3.51 -23.70 7.78
N THR A 99 2.66 -24.58 8.32
CA THR A 99 3.05 -25.95 8.72
C THR A 99 3.69 -26.75 7.59
N GLN A 100 3.05 -26.82 6.42
CA GLN A 100 3.56 -27.56 5.26
C GLN A 100 4.89 -26.99 4.74
N TYR A 101 5.04 -25.67 4.80
CA TYR A 101 6.25 -24.98 4.37
C TYR A 101 7.40 -25.22 5.35
N GLN A 102 7.12 -25.19 6.66
CA GLN A 102 8.12 -25.43 7.68
C GLN A 102 8.66 -26.86 7.64
N LEU A 103 7.79 -27.85 7.40
CA LEU A 103 8.19 -29.24 7.18
C LEU A 103 9.13 -29.38 5.98
N THR A 104 8.81 -28.70 4.88
CA THR A 104 9.63 -28.69 3.66
C THR A 104 10.99 -28.03 3.89
N VAL A 105 11.04 -26.91 4.59
CA VAL A 105 12.28 -26.24 4.96
C VAL A 105 13.15 -27.13 5.86
N ASN A 106 12.54 -27.81 6.83
CA ASN A 106 13.24 -28.71 7.73
C ASN A 106 13.84 -29.91 6.99
N SER A 107 13.08 -30.51 6.05
CA SER A 107 13.56 -31.63 5.25
C SER A 107 14.72 -31.23 4.34
N LEU A 108 14.65 -30.06 3.70
CA LEU A 108 15.71 -29.50 2.87
C LEU A 108 16.96 -29.16 3.70
N LYS A 109 16.79 -28.61 4.91
CA LYS A 109 17.89 -28.31 5.83
C LYS A 109 18.62 -29.59 6.27
N ALA A 110 17.88 -30.66 6.58
CA ALA A 110 18.45 -31.96 6.90
C ALA A 110 19.22 -32.56 5.71
N GLN A 111 18.66 -32.47 4.50
CA GLN A 111 19.35 -32.90 3.27
C GLN A 111 20.63 -32.11 3.02
N ARG A 112 20.61 -30.79 3.23
CA ARG A 112 21.80 -29.94 3.09
C ARG A 112 22.89 -30.31 4.10
N GLY A 113 22.51 -30.57 5.35
CA GLY A 113 23.43 -31.06 6.39
C GLY A 113 24.07 -32.39 6.00
N ARG A 114 23.26 -33.35 5.53
CA ARG A 114 23.74 -34.66 5.06
C ARG A 114 24.68 -34.55 3.87
N ARG A 115 24.39 -33.67 2.91
CA ARG A 115 25.26 -33.41 1.75
C ARG A 115 26.59 -32.78 2.18
N ARG A 116 26.57 -31.79 3.07
CA ARG A 116 27.80 -31.17 3.61
C ARG A 116 28.65 -32.17 4.39
N GLY A 117 28.03 -33.02 5.21
CA GLY A 117 28.73 -34.09 5.93
C GLY A 117 29.37 -35.11 4.99
N ARG A 118 28.70 -35.46 3.88
CA ARG A 118 29.29 -36.28 2.82
C ARG A 118 30.47 -35.58 2.15
N GLN A 119 30.33 -34.31 1.77
CA GLN A 119 31.43 -33.56 1.14
C GLN A 119 32.66 -33.47 2.04
N SER A 120 32.49 -33.19 3.34
CA SER A 120 33.62 -33.14 4.27
C SER A 120 34.23 -34.52 4.53
N ALA A 121 33.42 -35.58 4.57
CA ALA A 121 33.94 -36.95 4.66
C ALA A 121 34.72 -37.35 3.40
N THR A 122 34.22 -36.99 2.20
CA THR A 122 34.92 -37.23 0.94
C THR A 122 36.21 -36.42 0.85
N ALA A 123 36.20 -35.15 1.24
CA ALA A 123 37.38 -34.30 1.28
C ALA A 123 38.46 -34.87 2.23
N ARG A 124 38.06 -35.34 3.42
CA ARG A 124 38.96 -36.03 4.36
C ARG A 124 39.52 -37.33 3.78
N ALA A 125 38.71 -38.12 3.08
CA ALA A 125 39.16 -39.35 2.44
C ALA A 125 40.20 -39.08 1.33
N ILE A 126 40.00 -38.01 0.54
CA ILE A 126 40.97 -37.56 -0.47
C ILE A 126 42.28 -37.09 0.18
N GLU A 127 42.22 -36.34 1.28
CA GLU A 127 43.41 -35.88 2.00
C GLU A 127 44.24 -37.05 2.57
N VAL A 128 43.57 -38.06 3.15
CA VAL A 128 44.24 -39.27 3.62
C VAL A 128 44.86 -40.05 2.46
N GLY A 129 44.17 -40.16 1.33
CA GLY A 129 44.73 -40.76 0.10
C GLY A 129 46.03 -40.08 -0.33
N HIS A 130 46.02 -38.75 -0.48
CA HIS A 130 47.23 -37.98 -0.82
C HIS A 130 48.36 -38.15 0.20
N ARG A 131 48.04 -38.25 1.50
CA ARG A 131 49.05 -38.48 2.55
C ARG A 131 49.69 -39.86 2.45
N CYS A 132 48.92 -40.89 2.12
CA CYS A 132 49.44 -42.24 1.90
C CYS A 132 50.33 -42.33 0.66
N ASP A 133 49.96 -41.67 -0.43
CA ASP A 133 50.76 -41.65 -1.67
C ASP A 133 52.12 -40.95 -1.50
N GLY A 134 52.16 -39.83 -0.76
CA GLY A 134 53.40 -39.12 -0.45
C GLY A 134 54.36 -39.90 0.47
N GLY A 135 53.84 -40.72 1.39
CA GLY A 135 54.65 -41.60 2.25
C GLY A 135 55.21 -42.82 1.52
N ALA A 136 54.49 -43.35 0.53
CA ALA A 136 54.95 -44.47 -0.30
C ALA A 136 56.14 -44.07 -1.21
N ALA A 137 56.17 -42.83 -1.70
CA ALA A 137 57.28 -42.31 -2.51
C ALA A 137 58.63 -42.27 -1.78
N HIS A 138 58.65 -42.21 -0.44
CA HIS A 138 59.89 -42.17 0.33
C HIS A 138 60.43 -43.55 0.76
N THR A 139 59.64 -44.62 0.65
CA THR A 139 60.00 -45.93 1.24
C THR A 139 60.55 -46.94 0.21
N HIS A 140 60.53 -46.62 -1.09
CA HIS A 140 61.20 -47.40 -2.13
C HIS A 140 62.70 -47.04 -2.26
N ARG A 141 63.51 -47.34 -1.24
CA ARG A 141 64.94 -47.62 -1.46
C ARG A 141 65.11 -49.13 -1.66
N PRO A 142 65.64 -49.61 -2.80
CA PRO A 142 65.75 -51.04 -3.06
C PRO A 142 66.77 -51.69 -2.12
N ARG A 143 66.29 -52.56 -1.22
CA ARG A 143 67.12 -53.60 -0.58
C ARG A 143 67.44 -54.67 -1.62
N ALA A 144 68.38 -54.41 -2.53
CA ALA A 144 68.84 -55.41 -3.49
C ALA A 144 70.27 -55.09 -3.97
N GLN A 145 71.26 -55.35 -3.11
CA GLN A 145 72.71 -55.52 -3.35
C GLN A 145 73.28 -55.67 -1.93
N THR A 146 73.90 -56.76 -1.46
CA THR A 146 74.75 -57.76 -2.12
C THR A 146 74.75 -59.00 -1.22
N ARG A 147 74.15 -60.10 -1.70
CA ARG A 147 74.25 -61.45 -1.12
C ARG A 147 74.77 -62.35 -2.24
N ALA A 148 76.04 -62.17 -2.63
CA ALA A 148 76.75 -63.02 -3.59
C ALA A 148 78.25 -62.64 -3.60
N ALA A 149 79.07 -63.34 -2.80
CA ALA A 149 80.54 -63.41 -2.94
C ALA A 149 81.08 -64.59 -2.10
N GLU A 150 80.95 -65.80 -2.66
CA GLU A 150 81.81 -66.99 -2.48
C GLU A 150 81.85 -67.62 -3.90
N PRO A 151 82.94 -68.25 -4.38
CA PRO A 151 84.13 -68.77 -3.70
C PRO A 151 85.46 -68.09 -4.10
#